data_AF-A0A318IJC1-F1
#
_entry.id   AF-A0A318IJC1-F1
#
_cell.length_a   1.000
_cell.length_b   1.000
_cell.length_c   1.000
_cell.angle_alpha   90.00
_cell.angle_beta   90.00
_cell.angle_gamma   90.00
#
_symmetry.space_group_name_H-M   'P 1'
#
loop_
_entity.id
_entity.type
_entity.pdbx_description
1 polymer ?
#
loop_
_entity_poly.entity_id
_entity_poly.type
_entity_poly.pdbx_seq_one_letter_code
_entity_poly.pdbx_strand_id
1 'polypeptide(L)'
;MGGAMDLVAGVKRVVVLMEHVAKGDQHKILDECNLPLTGVGVVDLIITDLGVIEVTPAGLKVLELADGVSADEIQAKTGAPLDVSAVA
;
A
#
# COMPACT_ATOMS: atom_id res chain seq x y z
N MET A 1 8.58 -4.63 20.20
CA MET A 1 7.13 -4.65 19.90
C MET A 1 6.40 -3.96 21.04
N GLY A 2 6.01 -2.72 20.80
CA GLY A 2 5.31 -1.78 21.68
C GLY A 2 5.12 -0.49 20.86
N GLY A 3 4.29 0.46 21.26
CA GLY A 3 4.14 1.79 20.64
C GLY A 3 3.60 1.87 19.21
N ALA A 4 3.78 0.84 18.36
CA ALA A 4 3.31 0.86 16.97
C ALA A 4 1.78 0.88 16.90
N MET A 5 1.13 0.04 17.71
CA MET A 5 -0.33 0.02 17.86
C MET A 5 -0.84 1.37 18.41
N ASP A 6 -0.17 1.91 19.42
CA ASP A 6 -0.51 3.23 19.99
C ASP A 6 -0.34 4.37 18.97
N LEU A 7 0.71 4.30 18.14
CA LEU A 7 0.99 5.29 17.11
C LEU A 7 -0.08 5.27 16.04
N VAL A 8 -0.38 4.11 15.45
CA VAL A 8 -1.36 4.02 14.35
C VAL A 8 -2.78 4.32 14.82
N ALA A 9 -3.09 4.14 16.10
CA ALA A 9 -4.38 4.52 16.67
C ALA A 9 -4.47 6.01 17.06
N GLY A 10 -3.34 6.66 17.36
CA GLY A 10 -3.30 8.00 17.95
C GLY A 10 -3.01 9.15 16.99
N VAL A 11 -2.61 8.88 15.74
CA VAL A 11 -2.22 9.91 14.78
C VAL A 11 -3.33 10.20 13.77
N LYS A 12 -3.32 11.42 13.21
CA LYS A 12 -4.29 11.84 12.19
C LYS A 12 -4.04 11.23 10.82
N ARG A 13 -2.80 10.81 10.56
CA ARG A 13 -2.39 10.28 9.27
C ARG A 13 -1.26 9.26 9.45
N VAL A 14 -1.42 8.08 8.87
CA VAL A 14 -0.45 6.98 8.87
C VAL A 14 0.04 6.77 7.45
N VAL A 15 1.36 6.92 7.29
CA VAL A 15 2.06 6.68 6.02
C VAL A 15 2.97 5.47 6.20
N VAL A 16 2.84 4.49 5.30
CA VAL A 16 3.69 3.30 5.26
C VAL A 16 4.72 3.45 4.16
N LEU A 17 6.00 3.32 4.52
CA LEU A 17 7.13 3.25 3.59
C LEU A 17 7.63 1.82 3.55
N MET A 18 7.62 1.19 2.37
CA MET A 18 8.00 -0.21 2.22
C MET A 18 8.42 -0.53 0.79
N GLU A 19 9.25 -1.57 0.62
CA GLU A 19 9.38 -2.22 -0.70
C GLU A 19 8.03 -2.83 -1.10
N HIS A 20 7.69 -2.74 -2.39
CA HIS A 20 6.41 -3.15 -2.95
C HIS A 20 6.21 -4.68 -2.87
N VAL A 21 7.26 -5.43 -3.18
CA VAL A 21 7.30 -6.90 -3.12
C VAL A 21 8.27 -7.37 -2.04
N ALA A 22 8.07 -8.59 -1.56
CA ALA A 22 9.04 -9.26 -0.70
C ALA A 22 10.13 -9.92 -1.55
N LYS A 23 11.16 -10.44 -0.88
CA LYS A 23 12.16 -11.28 -1.55
C LYS A 23 11.48 -12.47 -2.24
N GLY A 24 11.81 -12.69 -3.51
CA GLY A 24 11.19 -13.73 -4.34
C GLY A 24 9.85 -13.31 -4.96
N ASP A 25 9.63 -12.01 -5.17
CA ASP A 25 8.48 -11.43 -5.88
C ASP A 25 7.10 -11.73 -5.27
N GLN A 26 7.06 -12.04 -3.97
CA GLN A 26 5.78 -12.23 -3.28
C GLN A 26 5.13 -10.88 -2.99
N HIS A 27 3.83 -10.76 -3.26
CA HIS A 27 3.05 -9.54 -3.02
C HIS A 27 2.97 -9.24 -1.52
N LYS A 28 3.16 -7.97 -1.16
CA LYS A 28 2.99 -7.48 0.23
C LYS A 28 1.71 -6.68 0.42
N ILE A 29 1.20 -6.09 -0.66
CA ILE A 29 -0.10 -5.42 -0.71
C ILE A 29 -1.11 -6.46 -1.20
N LEU A 30 -2.03 -6.83 -0.33
CA LEU A 30 -2.98 -7.94 -0.51
C LEU A 30 -4.40 -7.45 -0.29
N ASP A 31 -5.37 -8.16 -0.89
CA ASP A 31 -6.80 -7.92 -0.63
C ASP A 31 -7.16 -8.15 0.86
N GLU A 32 -6.56 -9.18 1.46
CA GLU A 32 -6.64 -9.45 2.90
C GLU A 32 -5.24 -9.75 3.47
N CYS A 33 -4.92 -9.13 4.62
CA CYS A 33 -3.66 -9.42 5.30
C CYS A 33 -3.65 -10.85 5.84
N ASN A 34 -2.58 -11.58 5.55
CA ASN A 34 -2.38 -12.96 6.00
C ASN A 34 -1.46 -13.09 7.23
N LEU A 35 -0.99 -11.95 7.77
CA LEU A 35 -0.17 -11.86 8.97
C LEU A 35 -0.96 -11.16 10.09
N PRO A 36 -0.58 -11.33 11.37
CA PRO A 36 -1.22 -10.63 12.48
C PRO A 36 -1.24 -9.11 12.27
N LEU A 37 -2.42 -8.51 12.35
CA LEU A 37 -2.62 -7.08 12.12
C LEU A 37 -2.04 -6.24 13.25
N THR A 38 -1.35 -5.15 12.88
CA THR A 38 -0.97 -4.09 13.82
C THR A 38 -2.14 -3.14 14.09
N GLY A 39 -3.02 -2.92 13.11
CA GLY A 39 -4.22 -2.12 13.22
C GLY A 39 -5.15 -2.36 12.02
N VAL A 40 -6.44 -2.10 12.17
CA VAL A 40 -7.45 -2.29 11.12
C VAL A 40 -7.82 -0.93 10.53
N GLY A 41 -7.72 -0.79 9.22
CA GLY A 41 -8.13 0.45 8.52
C GLY A 41 -7.36 1.70 8.97
N VAL A 42 -6.13 1.53 9.43
CA VAL A 42 -5.32 2.62 10.02
C VAL A 42 -4.42 3.32 9.02
N VAL A 43 -4.17 2.75 7.85
CA VAL A 43 -3.21 3.29 6.87
C VAL A 43 -3.94 4.23 5.91
N ASP A 44 -3.39 5.43 5.68
CA ASP A 44 -3.93 6.40 4.72
C ASP A 44 -3.16 6.40 3.39
N LEU A 45 -1.84 6.19 3.45
CA LEU A 45 -0.96 6.26 2.28
C LEU A 45 0.14 5.20 2.35
N ILE A 46 0.38 4.51 1.24
CA ILE A 46 1.46 3.56 1.07
C ILE A 46 2.39 4.12 0.00
N ILE A 47 3.67 4.24 0.32
CA ILE A 47 4.71 4.69 -0.61
C ILE A 47 5.70 3.54 -0.79
N THR A 48 5.92 3.18 -2.05
CA THR A 48 6.79 2.08 -2.45
C THR A 48 7.79 2.52 -3.51
N ASP A 49 8.71 1.62 -3.85
CA ASP A 49 9.62 1.76 -4.99
C ASP A 49 8.89 1.82 -6.36
N LEU A 50 7.62 1.41 -6.44
CA LEU A 50 6.85 1.43 -7.69
C LEU A 50 5.86 2.59 -7.80
N GLY A 51 5.52 3.26 -6.70
CA GLY A 51 4.55 4.35 -6.72
C GLY A 51 3.95 4.68 -5.36
N VAL A 52 3.00 5.61 -5.40
CA VAL A 52 2.25 6.15 -4.27
C VAL A 52 0.80 5.70 -4.37
N ILE A 53 0.30 5.06 -3.31
CA ILE A 53 -1.03 4.46 -3.25
C ILE A 53 -1.79 5.04 -2.06
N GLU A 54 -2.92 5.68 -2.31
CA GLU A 54 -3.86 6.14 -1.30
C GLU A 54 -4.84 5.03 -0.93
N VAL A 55 -5.07 4.86 0.37
CA VAL A 55 -6.09 3.96 0.89
C VAL A 55 -7.37 4.75 1.04
N THR A 56 -8.36 4.45 0.21
CA THR A 56 -9.65 5.14 0.19
C THR A 56 -10.77 4.22 0.68
N PRO A 57 -11.96 4.76 1.01
CA PRO A 57 -13.13 3.92 1.29
C PRO A 57 -13.54 3.00 0.13
N ALA A 58 -13.12 3.29 -1.11
CA ALA A 58 -13.41 2.48 -2.29
C ALA A 58 -12.32 1.44 -2.60
N GLY A 59 -11.21 1.43 -1.86
CA GLY A 59 -10.04 0.57 -2.12
C GLY A 59 -8.76 1.38 -2.36
N LEU A 60 -7.81 0.75 -3.03
CA LEU A 60 -6.46 1.28 -3.25
C LEU A 60 -6.40 2.10 -4.53
N LYS A 61 -6.03 3.37 -4.42
CA LYS A 61 -5.91 4.29 -5.55
C LYS A 61 -4.46 4.68 -5.79
N VAL A 62 -3.95 4.47 -7.00
CA VAL A 62 -2.59 4.88 -7.38
C VAL A 62 -2.61 6.37 -7.74
N LEU A 63 -1.87 7.17 -6.98
CA LEU A 63 -1.73 8.61 -7.19
C LEU A 63 -0.53 8.96 -8.06
N GLU A 64 0.57 8.21 -7.90
CA GLU A 64 1.81 8.41 -8.65
C GLU A 64 2.45 7.06 -8.97
N LEU A 65 3.09 6.97 -10.13
CA LEU A 65 3.97 5.86 -10.52
C LEU A 65 5.42 6.33 -10.43
N ALA A 66 6.32 5.44 -10.04
CA ALA A 66 7.74 5.72 -10.15
C ALA A 66 8.19 5.84 -11.62
N ASP A 67 9.31 6.51 -11.86
CA ASP A 67 9.84 6.71 -13.21
C ASP A 67 10.03 5.37 -13.94
N GLY A 68 9.37 5.25 -15.10
CA GLY A 68 9.43 4.05 -15.94
C GLY A 68 8.51 2.90 -15.52
N VAL A 69 7.76 3.04 -14.42
CA VAL A 69 6.76 2.05 -14.00
C VAL A 69 5.44 2.30 -14.72
N SER A 70 4.81 1.22 -15.21
CA SER A 70 3.49 1.27 -15.85
C SER A 70 2.37 0.85 -14.89
N ALA A 71 1.14 1.25 -15.22
CA ALA A 71 -0.06 0.82 -14.49
C ALA A 71 -0.20 -0.72 -14.47
N ASP A 72 0.13 -1.39 -15.58
CA ASP A 72 0.11 -2.85 -15.68
C ASP A 72 1.16 -3.50 -14.78
N GLU A 73 2.36 -2.91 -14.68
CA GLU A 73 3.43 -3.44 -13.84
C GLU A 73 3.08 -3.38 -12.35
N ILE A 74 2.61 -2.22 -11.87
CA ILE A 74 2.23 -2.09 -10.45
C ILE A 74 1.05 -3.00 -10.10
N GLN A 75 0.07 -3.14 -11.00
CA GLN A 75 -1.05 -4.06 -10.80
C GLN A 75 -0.59 -5.52 -10.77
N ALA A 76 0.37 -5.90 -11.63
CA ALA A 76 0.91 -7.26 -11.66
C ALA A 76 1.70 -7.63 -10.39
N LYS A 77 2.27 -6.64 -9.69
CA LYS A 77 3.03 -6.79 -8.44
C LYS A 77 2.20 -6.55 -7.17
N THR A 78 0.90 -6.27 -7.33
CA THR A 78 -0.04 -6.04 -6.23
C THR A 78 -1.04 -7.19 -6.17
N GLY A 79 -1.23 -7.78 -4.97
CA GLY A 79 -2.22 -8.83 -4.72
C GLY A 79 -3.63 -8.32 -4.42
N ALA A 80 -3.91 -7.06 -4.76
CA ALA A 80 -5.19 -6.37 -4.59
C ALA A 80 -5.50 -5.56 -5.86
N PRO A 81 -6.79 -5.34 -6.18
CA PRO A 81 -7.18 -4.45 -7.27
C PRO A 81 -6.73 -3.01 -7.00
N LEU A 82 -6.19 -2.35 -8.02
CA LEU A 82 -5.79 -0.95 -7.98
C LEU A 82 -6.70 -0.10 -8.88
N ASP A 83 -7.16 1.04 -8.35
CA ASP A 83 -7.65 2.14 -9.16
C ASP A 83 -6.47 2.95 -9.71
N VAL A 84 -6.19 2.77 -11.01
CA VAL A 84 -5.12 3.47 -11.74
C VAL A 84 -5.62 4.68 -12.53
N SER A 85 -6.89 5.09 -12.35
CA SER A 85 -7.51 6.16 -13.14
C SER A 85 -6.82 7.52 -13.06
N ALA A 86 -5.99 7.77 -12.05
CA ALA A 86 -5.23 9.01 -11.90
C ALA A 86 -3.86 9.02 -12.61
N VAL A 87 -3.38 7.85 -13.06
CA VAL A 87 -2.04 7.67 -13.65
C VAL A 87 -2.08 6.97 -15.03
N ALA A 88 -3.26 6.65 -15.52
CA ALA A 88 -3.50 6.05 -16.83
C ALA A 88 -3.58 7.09 -17.96
#